data_AF-A0A1F8PY92-F1
#
_entry.id   AF-A0A1F8PY92-F1
#
_cell.length_a   1.000
_cell.length_b   1.000
_cell.length_c   1.000
_cell.angle_alpha   90.00
_cell.angle_beta   90.00
_cell.angle_gamma   90.00
#
_symmetry.space_group_name_H-M   'P 1'
#
loop_
_entity.id
_entity.type
_entity.pdbx_description
1 polymer ?
#
loop_
_entity_poly.entity_id
_entity_poly.type
_entity_poly.pdbx_seq_one_letter_code
_entity_poly.pdbx_strand_id
1 'polypeptide(L)'
;MDEEKQNEKPAPTIPDATKDKGIPPQSRLNRISLRLLRWLLGILIIMGLGALLVIYTLYLPTRQKLVQSQEQVEQAGQRVTELEGEVGSLSTFEEQSQDLQVELDKTRLHVAILSARADVVAAQLALALNNHAKARLALSKTPETLKKLESMLEPGKKKLAADMQARLELAMKGIGENAYAANSDLDVLATGLLELENAYFAKP
;
A
#
# COMPACT_ATOMS: atom_id res chain seq x y z
N MET A 1 -30.88 -122.75 -37.03
CA MET A 1 -31.09 -123.48 -38.29
C MET A 1 -31.24 -122.42 -39.36
N ASP A 2 -30.29 -122.08 -40.23
CA ASP A 2 -28.96 -122.58 -40.64
C ASP A 2 -28.24 -121.36 -41.29
N GLU A 3 -26.95 -121.05 -41.03
CA GLU A 3 -25.75 -121.27 -41.89
C GLU A 3 -25.94 -120.89 -43.40
N GLU A 4 -25.02 -120.27 -44.16
CA GLU A 4 -23.62 -119.82 -44.03
C GLU A 4 -23.22 -119.03 -45.31
N LYS A 5 -22.12 -118.25 -45.23
CA LYS A 5 -21.10 -117.91 -46.26
C LYS A 5 -21.48 -117.03 -47.49
N GLN A 6 -20.87 -115.84 -47.69
CA GLN A 6 -19.47 -115.42 -47.98
C GLN A 6 -19.14 -115.31 -49.49
N ASN A 7 -18.71 -114.08 -49.88
CA ASN A 7 -17.58 -113.75 -50.79
C ASN A 7 -17.66 -114.25 -52.27
N GLU A 8 -17.06 -113.68 -53.32
CA GLU A 8 -15.99 -112.71 -53.52
C GLU A 8 -15.92 -112.33 -55.03
N LYS A 9 -15.27 -111.20 -55.36
CA LYS A 9 -14.86 -110.63 -56.68
C LYS A 9 -14.07 -111.61 -57.59
N PRO A 10 -13.75 -111.35 -58.91
CA PRO A 10 -12.94 -110.19 -59.44
C PRO A 10 -13.11 -109.78 -60.96
N ALA A 11 -12.80 -108.54 -61.39
CA ALA A 11 -11.66 -108.01 -62.23
C ALA A 11 -11.63 -108.36 -63.76
N PRO A 12 -10.86 -107.68 -64.66
CA PRO A 12 -10.42 -106.27 -64.82
C PRO A 12 -10.49 -105.72 -66.30
N THR A 13 -10.36 -104.40 -66.55
CA THR A 13 -9.67 -103.82 -67.77
C THR A 13 -9.34 -102.31 -67.57
N ILE A 14 -8.17 -101.88 -68.05
CA ILE A 14 -7.48 -100.55 -68.08
C ILE A 14 -7.03 -100.34 -69.57
N PRO A 15 -6.64 -99.16 -70.17
CA PRO A 15 -6.35 -97.78 -69.69
C PRO A 15 -6.96 -96.61 -70.52
N ASP A 16 -6.92 -95.38 -69.98
CA ASP A 16 -6.07 -94.24 -70.44
C ASP A 16 -6.40 -92.99 -69.59
N ALA A 17 -5.50 -92.53 -68.71
CA ALA A 17 -4.55 -91.43 -68.92
C ALA A 17 -5.26 -90.08 -69.23
N THR A 18 -5.31 -89.11 -68.31
CA THR A 18 -4.20 -88.22 -67.93
C THR A 18 -4.71 -87.29 -66.80
N LYS A 19 -3.98 -87.11 -65.67
CA LYS A 19 -3.06 -85.97 -65.38
C LYS A 19 -3.73 -84.61 -65.59
N ASP A 20 -3.64 -83.58 -64.74
CA ASP A 20 -2.62 -83.22 -63.77
C ASP A 20 -3.13 -82.01 -62.95
N LYS A 21 -2.69 -81.93 -61.68
CA LYS A 21 -2.26 -80.74 -60.89
C LYS A 21 -2.92 -79.36 -61.04
N GLY A 22 -3.14 -78.72 -59.88
CA GLY A 22 -2.83 -77.28 -59.76
C GLY A 22 -3.50 -76.51 -58.62
N ILE A 23 -2.86 -76.47 -57.44
CA ILE A 23 -2.85 -75.28 -56.56
C ILE A 23 -2.02 -74.19 -57.29
N PRO A 24 -2.17 -72.83 -57.17
CA PRO A 24 -3.19 -71.89 -56.64
C PRO A 24 -3.51 -70.75 -57.70
N PRO A 25 -4.07 -69.53 -57.42
CA PRO A 25 -3.43 -68.47 -56.61
C PRO A 25 -4.36 -67.62 -55.73
N GLN A 26 -3.76 -67.11 -54.66
CA GLN A 26 -4.26 -66.00 -53.84
C GLN A 26 -4.68 -64.79 -54.68
N SER A 27 -5.76 -64.15 -54.22
CA SER A 27 -6.25 -62.81 -54.57
C SER A 27 -5.15 -61.85 -55.04
N ARG A 28 -5.11 -61.57 -56.34
CA ARG A 28 -4.25 -60.52 -56.93
C ARG A 28 -4.69 -59.11 -56.51
N LEU A 29 -5.92 -58.97 -55.97
CA LEU A 29 -6.44 -57.73 -55.39
C LEU A 29 -5.83 -57.43 -54.01
N ASN A 30 -5.38 -58.46 -53.26
CA ASN A 30 -4.75 -58.26 -51.95
C ASN A 30 -3.37 -57.58 -52.04
N ARG A 31 -2.62 -57.75 -53.15
CA ARG A 31 -1.28 -57.13 -53.28
C ARG A 31 -1.33 -55.63 -53.59
N ILE A 32 -2.36 -55.19 -54.31
CA ILE A 32 -2.55 -53.77 -54.64
C ILE A 32 -3.21 -53.05 -53.46
N SER A 33 -4.18 -53.71 -52.78
CA SER A 33 -4.76 -53.17 -51.54
C SER A 33 -3.73 -53.06 -50.42
N LEU A 34 -2.79 -54.02 -50.26
CA LEU A 34 -1.70 -53.91 -49.29
C LEU A 34 -0.71 -52.78 -49.60
N ARG A 35 -0.50 -52.44 -50.88
CA ARG A 35 0.35 -51.30 -51.30
C ARG A 35 -0.33 -49.96 -51.06
N LEU A 36 -1.59 -49.82 -51.45
CA LEU A 36 -2.41 -48.64 -51.16
C LEU A 36 -2.60 -48.47 -49.65
N LEU A 37 -2.79 -49.56 -48.91
CA LEU A 37 -2.89 -49.54 -47.46
C LEU A 37 -1.57 -49.14 -46.80
N ARG A 38 -0.40 -49.59 -47.32
CA ARG A 38 0.91 -49.10 -46.84
C ARG A 38 1.13 -47.62 -47.13
N TRP A 39 0.70 -47.12 -48.29
CA TRP A 39 0.77 -45.69 -48.62
C TRP A 39 -0.19 -44.86 -47.77
N LEU A 40 -1.42 -45.31 -47.58
CA LEU A 40 -2.42 -44.68 -46.72
C LEU A 40 -1.98 -44.69 -45.26
N LEU A 41 -1.38 -45.78 -44.78
CA LEU A 41 -0.79 -45.85 -43.44
C LEU A 41 0.41 -44.91 -43.30
N GLY A 42 1.26 -44.80 -44.33
CA GLY A 42 2.36 -43.84 -44.35
C GLY A 42 1.88 -42.38 -44.28
N ILE A 43 0.86 -42.02 -45.07
CA ILE A 43 0.22 -40.70 -45.02
C ILE A 43 -0.44 -40.46 -43.66
N LEU A 44 -1.13 -41.45 -43.10
CA LEU A 44 -1.76 -41.38 -41.77
C LEU A 44 -0.73 -41.17 -40.67
N ILE A 45 0.42 -41.86 -40.73
CA ILE A 45 1.51 -41.69 -39.77
C ILE A 45 2.10 -40.28 -39.86
N ILE A 46 2.36 -39.77 -41.07
CA ILE A 46 2.88 -38.42 -41.27
C ILE A 46 1.87 -37.36 -40.79
N MET A 47 0.59 -37.55 -41.08
CA MET A 47 -0.49 -36.65 -40.63
C MET A 47 -0.66 -36.70 -39.11
N GLY A 48 -0.57 -37.89 -38.51
CA GLY A 48 -0.61 -38.08 -37.05
C GLY A 48 0.59 -37.42 -36.36
N LEU A 49 1.80 -37.59 -36.90
CA LEU A 49 3.00 -36.91 -36.42
C LEU A 49 2.91 -35.39 -36.56
N GLY A 50 2.40 -34.89 -37.69
CA GLY A 50 2.18 -33.46 -37.92
C GLY A 50 1.19 -32.86 -36.91
N ALA A 51 0.07 -33.54 -36.65
CA ALA A 51 -0.90 -33.14 -35.64
C ALA A 51 -0.30 -33.16 -34.22
N LEU A 52 0.50 -34.18 -33.90
CA LEU A 52 1.21 -34.26 -32.61
C LEU A 52 2.20 -33.11 -32.45
N LEU A 53 2.93 -32.76 -33.52
CA LEU A 53 3.90 -31.67 -33.55
C LEU A 53 3.21 -30.32 -33.29
N VAL A 54 2.07 -30.06 -33.92
CA VAL A 54 1.29 -28.82 -33.72
C VAL A 54 0.74 -28.73 -32.29
N ILE A 55 0.20 -29.82 -31.76
CA ILE A 55 -0.30 -29.85 -30.37
C ILE A 55 0.86 -29.62 -29.39
N TYR A 56 2.01 -30.26 -29.60
CA TYR A 56 3.15 -30.14 -28.70
C TYR A 56 3.80 -28.75 -28.76
N THR A 57 3.94 -28.17 -29.96
CA THR A 57 4.57 -26.86 -30.15
C THR A 57 3.68 -25.68 -29.84
N LEU A 58 2.35 -25.82 -29.89
CA LEU A 58 1.43 -24.71 -29.64
C LEU A 58 0.71 -24.81 -28.31
N TYR A 59 0.24 -26.01 -27.91
CA TYR A 59 -0.66 -26.16 -26.76
C TYR A 59 0.08 -26.09 -25.42
N LEU A 60 1.24 -26.75 -25.31
CA LEU A 60 2.08 -26.69 -24.11
C LEU A 60 2.57 -25.26 -23.78
N PRO A 61 3.21 -24.52 -24.71
CA PRO A 61 3.69 -23.18 -24.40
C PRO A 61 2.56 -22.19 -24.17
N THR A 62 1.40 -22.36 -24.82
CA THR A 62 0.24 -21.48 -24.58
C THR A 62 -0.32 -21.67 -23.17
N ARG A 63 -0.41 -22.91 -22.66
CA ARG A 63 -0.80 -23.16 -21.26
C ARG A 63 0.23 -22.61 -20.27
N GLN A 64 1.52 -22.76 -20.54
CA GLN A 64 2.57 -22.18 -19.69
C GLN A 64 2.49 -20.66 -19.66
N LYS A 65 2.24 -19.99 -20.80
CA LYS A 65 2.01 -18.55 -20.87
C LYS A 65 0.78 -18.11 -20.09
N LEU A 66 -0.32 -18.87 -20.13
CA LEU A 66 -1.51 -18.58 -19.35
C LEU A 66 -1.26 -18.70 -17.84
N VAL A 67 -0.58 -19.76 -17.40
CA VAL A 67 -0.20 -19.94 -15.99
C VAL A 67 0.73 -18.82 -15.54
N GLN A 68 1.77 -18.50 -16.31
CA GLN A 68 2.68 -17.39 -16.00
C GLN A 68 1.96 -16.05 -15.96
N SER A 69 1.03 -15.79 -16.90
CA SER A 69 0.24 -14.57 -16.90
C SER A 69 -0.70 -14.50 -15.69
N GLN A 70 -1.28 -15.64 -15.28
CA GLN A 70 -2.14 -15.73 -14.10
C GLN A 70 -1.34 -15.44 -12.82
N GLU A 71 -0.14 -16.04 -12.69
CA GLU A 71 0.79 -15.79 -11.58
C GLU A 71 1.24 -14.33 -11.54
N GLN A 72 1.52 -13.71 -12.69
CA GLN A 72 1.89 -12.29 -12.76
C GLN A 72 0.73 -11.38 -12.33
N VAL A 73 -0.50 -11.69 -12.73
CA VAL A 73 -1.69 -10.94 -12.29
C VAL A 73 -1.91 -11.10 -10.79
N GLU A 74 -1.72 -12.31 -10.25
CA GLU A 74 -1.85 -12.56 -8.81
C GLU A 74 -0.76 -11.83 -8.01
N GLN A 75 0.50 -11.87 -8.46
CA GLN A 75 1.60 -11.12 -7.85
C GLN A 75 1.39 -9.61 -7.95
N ALA A 76 0.91 -9.11 -9.09
CA ALA A 76 0.57 -7.69 -9.24
C ALA A 76 -0.57 -7.29 -8.30
N GLY A 77 -1.59 -8.14 -8.15
CA GLY A 77 -2.69 -7.94 -7.21
C GLY A 77 -2.21 -7.89 -5.76
N GLN A 78 -1.34 -8.82 -5.35
CA GLN A 78 -0.72 -8.82 -4.02
C GLN A 78 0.08 -7.55 -3.77
N ARG A 79 0.89 -7.11 -4.76
CA ARG A 79 1.64 -5.85 -4.66
C ARG A 79 0.73 -4.64 -4.55
N VAL A 80 -0.38 -4.60 -5.29
CA VAL A 80 -1.36 -3.51 -5.19
C VAL A 80 -1.95 -3.46 -3.78
N THR A 81 -2.37 -4.60 -3.22
CA THR A 81 -2.88 -4.66 -1.85
C THR A 81 -1.84 -4.24 -0.80
N GLU A 82 -0.57 -4.63 -0.99
CA GLU A 82 0.53 -4.19 -0.12
C GLU A 82 0.76 -2.67 -0.20
N LEU A 83 0.83 -2.12 -1.42
CA LEU A 83 0.98 -0.69 -1.68
C LEU A 83 -0.21 0.11 -1.13
N GLU A 84 -1.44 -0.39 -1.28
CA GLU A 84 -2.63 0.23 -0.70
C GLU A 84 -2.56 0.24 0.84
N GLY A 85 -2.07 -0.84 1.45
CA GLY A 85 -1.83 -0.91 2.89
C GLY A 85 -0.74 0.06 3.37
N GLU A 86 0.34 0.22 2.60
CA GLU A 86 1.41 1.17 2.89
C GLU A 86 0.92 2.62 2.77
N VAL A 87 0.15 2.94 1.72
CA VAL A 87 -0.48 4.25 1.54
C VAL A 87 -1.41 4.58 2.72
N GLY A 88 -2.23 3.63 3.16
CA GLY A 88 -3.11 3.84 4.33
C GLY A 88 -2.33 4.04 5.64
N SER A 89 -1.20 3.37 5.78
CA SER A 89 -0.32 3.55 6.95
C SER A 89 0.36 4.92 6.93
N LEU A 90 0.82 5.36 5.75
CA LEU A 90 1.42 6.68 5.54
C LEU A 90 0.42 7.81 5.79
N SER A 91 -0.82 7.69 5.30
CA SER A 91 -1.86 8.71 5.53
C SER A 91 -2.18 8.85 7.02
N THR A 92 -2.30 7.73 7.73
CA THR A 92 -2.53 7.72 9.19
C THR A 92 -1.37 8.38 9.93
N PHE A 93 -0.13 8.10 9.52
CA PHE A 93 1.05 8.72 10.12
C PHE A 93 1.11 10.22 9.84
N GLU A 94 0.72 10.65 8.63
CA GLU A 94 0.64 12.07 8.27
C GLU A 94 -0.40 12.81 9.11
N GLU A 95 -1.59 12.23 9.30
CA GLU A 95 -2.63 12.78 10.18
C GLU A 95 -2.13 12.91 11.62
N GLN A 96 -1.53 11.86 12.18
CA GLN A 96 -0.94 11.90 13.52
C GLN A 96 0.16 12.96 13.66
N SER A 97 0.99 13.12 12.62
CA SER A 97 2.04 14.14 12.59
C SER A 97 1.46 15.55 12.58
N GLN A 98 0.39 15.78 11.81
CA GLN A 98 -0.32 17.06 11.78
C GLN A 98 -0.99 17.37 13.13
N ASP A 99 -1.69 16.41 13.72
CA ASP A 99 -2.32 16.55 15.04
C ASP A 99 -1.27 16.88 16.12
N LEU A 100 -0.13 16.18 16.10
CA LEU A 100 0.95 16.41 17.05
C LEU A 100 1.59 17.79 16.86
N GLN A 101 1.70 18.28 15.62
CA GLN A 101 2.18 19.65 15.36
C GLN A 101 1.22 20.70 15.93
N VAL A 102 -0.09 20.52 15.75
CA VAL A 102 -1.12 21.41 16.32
C VAL A 102 -1.04 21.43 17.84
N GLU A 103 -0.91 20.26 18.49
CA GLU A 103 -0.78 20.17 19.94
C GLU A 103 0.51 20.82 20.46
N LEU A 104 1.62 20.64 19.73
CA LEU A 104 2.91 21.25 20.04
C LEU A 104 2.81 22.78 19.97
N ASP A 105 2.21 23.32 18.92
CA ASP A 105 2.06 24.77 18.76
C ASP A 105 1.12 25.37 19.81
N LYS A 106 0.03 24.67 20.15
CA LYS A 106 -0.86 25.05 21.27
C LYS A 106 -0.09 25.06 22.60
N THR A 107 0.74 24.05 22.86
CA THR A 107 1.55 23.97 24.08
C THR A 107 2.60 25.08 24.13
N ARG A 108 3.28 25.37 23.01
CA ARG A 108 4.23 26.48 22.90
C ARG A 108 3.58 27.82 23.18
N LEU A 109 2.37 28.04 22.66
CA LEU A 109 1.59 29.24 22.93
C LEU A 109 1.26 29.36 24.42
N HIS A 110 0.78 28.27 25.04
CA HIS A 110 0.44 28.26 26.47
C HIS A 110 1.66 28.60 27.35
N VAL A 111 2.80 27.95 27.08
CA VAL A 111 4.06 28.20 27.81
C VAL A 111 4.52 29.65 27.64
N ALA A 112 4.39 30.23 26.44
CA ALA A 112 4.76 31.62 26.21
C ALA A 112 3.87 32.60 27.02
N ILE A 113 2.56 32.35 27.08
CA ILE A 113 1.62 33.14 27.88
C ILE A 113 1.98 33.03 29.37
N LEU A 114 2.15 31.81 29.88
CA LEU A 114 2.47 31.57 31.29
C LEU A 114 3.82 32.19 31.68
N SER A 115 4.83 32.11 30.80
CA SER A 115 6.12 32.75 31.03
C SER A 115 5.97 34.27 31.17
N ALA A 116 5.24 34.92 30.25
CA ALA A 116 5.01 36.36 30.33
C ALA A 116 4.23 36.75 31.60
N ARG A 117 3.21 35.96 31.99
CA ARG A 117 2.46 36.19 33.22
C ARG A 117 3.34 36.07 34.46
N ALA A 118 4.21 35.06 34.51
CA ALA A 118 5.14 34.86 35.60
C ALA A 118 6.13 36.03 35.73
N ASP A 119 6.67 36.53 34.62
CA ASP A 119 7.55 37.70 34.59
C ASP A 119 6.85 38.95 35.12
N VAL A 120 5.59 39.19 34.70
CA VAL A 120 4.79 40.33 35.14
C VAL A 120 4.54 40.27 36.65
N VAL A 121 4.10 39.13 37.18
CA VAL A 121 3.88 38.97 38.63
C VAL A 121 5.18 39.14 39.42
N ALA A 122 6.30 38.60 38.92
CA ALA A 122 7.61 38.76 39.54
C ALA A 122 8.05 40.24 39.56
N ALA A 123 7.74 41.00 38.50
CA ALA A 123 8.02 42.42 38.42
C ALA A 123 7.15 43.24 39.37
N GLN A 124 5.85 42.96 39.44
CA GLN A 124 4.92 43.60 40.38
C GLN A 124 5.33 43.35 41.83
N LEU A 125 5.71 42.11 42.17
CA LEU A 125 6.24 41.78 43.50
C LEU A 125 7.53 42.56 43.80
N ALA A 126 8.44 42.67 42.83
CA ALA A 126 9.67 43.43 43.01
C ALA A 126 9.40 44.94 43.20
N LEU A 127 8.44 45.50 42.47
CA LEU A 127 8.00 46.89 42.65
C LEU A 127 7.37 47.13 44.03
N ALA A 128 6.55 46.20 44.52
CA ALA A 128 5.97 46.26 45.86
C ALA A 128 7.04 46.26 46.96
N LEU A 129 8.18 45.62 46.70
CA LEU A 129 9.36 45.61 47.57
C LEU A 129 10.34 46.77 47.31
N ASN A 130 9.95 47.77 46.51
CA ASN A 130 10.78 48.90 46.08
C ASN A 130 12.11 48.48 45.41
N ASN A 131 12.15 47.30 44.78
CA ASN A 131 13.32 46.78 44.09
C ASN A 131 13.18 46.93 42.56
N HIS A 132 13.44 48.15 42.08
CA HIS A 132 13.35 48.51 40.67
C HIS A 132 14.30 47.70 39.77
N ALA A 133 15.50 47.37 40.26
CA ALA A 133 16.46 46.57 39.52
C ALA A 133 15.93 45.14 39.28
N LYS A 134 15.36 44.52 40.31
CA LYS A 134 14.74 43.19 40.21
C LYS A 134 13.49 43.21 39.34
N ALA A 135 12.70 44.29 39.37
CA ALA A 135 11.55 44.45 38.48
C ALA A 135 11.96 44.52 37.00
N ARG A 136 12.98 45.31 36.66
CA ARG A 136 13.54 45.36 35.29
C ARG A 136 14.11 44.02 34.85
N LEU A 137 14.82 43.33 35.75
CA LEU A 137 15.38 42.02 35.47
C LEU A 137 14.28 40.98 35.20
N ALA A 138 13.21 40.98 35.99
CA ALA A 138 12.06 40.09 35.80
C ALA A 138 11.43 40.26 34.42
N LEU A 139 11.30 41.51 33.94
CA LEU A 139 10.71 41.80 32.63
C LEU A 139 11.70 41.71 31.45
N SER A 140 12.97 41.41 31.70
CA SER A 140 14.03 41.57 30.68
C SER A 140 13.85 40.69 29.43
N LYS A 141 13.12 39.57 29.54
CA LYS A 141 12.83 38.63 28.45
C LYS A 141 11.39 38.70 27.94
N THR A 142 10.56 39.49 28.61
CA THR A 142 9.14 39.61 28.29
C THR A 142 8.91 40.27 26.92
N PRO A 143 9.72 41.27 26.45
CA PRO A 143 9.55 41.83 25.11
C PRO A 143 9.70 40.77 24.00
N GLU A 144 10.73 39.92 24.08
CA GLU A 144 10.95 38.84 23.12
C GLU A 144 9.86 37.79 23.19
N THR A 145 9.39 37.50 24.41
CA THR A 145 8.29 36.55 24.64
C THR A 145 6.99 37.05 24.01
N LEU A 146 6.62 38.32 24.20
CA LEU A 146 5.43 38.92 23.59
C LEU A 146 5.54 39.03 22.06
N LYS A 147 6.74 39.28 21.53
CA LYS A 147 6.98 39.29 20.08
C LYS A 147 6.84 37.90 19.47
N LYS A 148 7.38 36.88 20.15
CA LYS A 148 7.21 35.47 19.75
C LYS A 148 5.74 35.08 19.80
N LEU A 149 5.04 35.48 20.86
CA LEU A 149 3.62 35.24 21.01
C LEU A 149 2.83 35.86 19.87
N GLU A 150 3.08 37.12 19.48
CA GLU A 150 2.42 37.76 18.33
C GLU A 150 2.54 36.93 17.02
N SER A 151 3.68 36.28 16.79
CA SER A 151 3.89 35.42 15.63
C SER A 151 3.08 34.11 15.65
N MET A 152 2.69 33.66 16.85
CA MET A 152 1.90 32.43 17.06
C MET A 152 0.39 32.69 17.08
N LEU A 153 -0.03 33.96 17.20
CA LEU A 153 -1.44 34.32 17.27
C LEU A 153 -2.09 34.40 15.90
N GLU A 154 -3.37 34.06 15.88
CA GLU A 154 -4.25 34.31 14.74
C GLU A 154 -4.30 35.81 14.40
N PRO A 155 -4.51 36.18 13.11
CA PRO A 155 -4.53 37.57 12.66
C PRO A 155 -5.45 38.48 13.48
N GLY A 156 -6.62 37.98 13.91
CA GLY A 156 -7.59 38.74 14.72
C GLY A 156 -7.12 39.07 16.14
N LYS A 157 -6.05 38.44 16.63
CA LYS A 157 -5.53 38.62 18.00
C LYS A 157 -4.15 39.31 18.04
N LYS A 158 -3.54 39.59 16.89
CA LYS A 158 -2.23 40.29 16.82
C LYS A 158 -2.27 41.70 17.40
N LYS A 159 -3.40 42.41 17.25
CA LYS A 159 -3.58 43.73 17.85
C LYS A 159 -3.44 43.68 19.38
N LEU A 160 -4.03 42.68 20.02
CA LEU A 160 -3.90 42.49 21.47
C LEU A 160 -2.44 42.27 21.89
N ALA A 161 -1.66 41.53 21.11
CA ALA A 161 -0.23 41.37 21.36
C ALA A 161 0.56 42.68 21.22
N ALA A 162 0.27 43.49 20.20
CA ALA A 162 0.88 44.80 20.02
C ALA A 162 0.52 45.76 21.17
N ASP A 163 -0.73 45.76 21.61
CA ASP A 163 -1.18 46.56 22.76
C ASP A 163 -0.46 46.12 24.05
N MET A 164 -0.27 44.81 24.26
CA MET A 164 0.52 44.27 25.37
C MET A 164 1.99 44.68 25.31
N GLN A 165 2.61 44.67 24.12
CA GLN A 165 3.99 45.14 23.94
C GLN A 165 4.13 46.63 24.28
N ALA A 166 3.19 47.46 23.83
CA ALA A 166 3.18 48.88 24.16
C ALA A 166 3.03 49.13 25.67
N ARG A 167 2.16 48.36 26.34
CA ARG A 167 2.00 48.42 27.81
C ARG A 167 3.26 48.01 28.54
N LEU A 168 3.92 46.94 28.10
CA LEU A 168 5.19 46.51 28.66
C LEU A 168 6.26 47.61 28.53
N GLU A 169 6.35 48.27 27.38
CA GLU A 169 7.30 49.34 27.15
C GLU A 169 7.07 50.53 28.09
N LEU A 170 5.80 50.94 28.26
CA LEU A 170 5.41 51.99 29.22
C LEU A 170 5.76 51.59 30.66
N ALA A 171 5.44 50.36 31.06
CA ALA A 171 5.79 49.84 32.37
C ALA A 171 7.31 49.87 32.61
N MET A 172 8.10 49.37 31.66
CA MET A 172 9.56 49.33 31.77
C MET A 172 10.20 50.71 31.91
N LYS A 173 9.69 51.71 31.17
CA LYS A 173 10.09 53.13 31.32
C LYS A 173 9.69 53.65 32.71
N GLY A 174 8.46 53.38 33.13
CA GLY A 174 7.90 53.82 34.40
C GLY A 174 8.60 53.25 35.64
N ILE A 175 9.22 52.06 35.58
CA ILE A 175 9.81 51.39 36.77
C ILE A 175 10.77 52.31 37.54
N GLY A 176 11.57 53.13 36.86
CA GLY A 176 12.54 54.03 37.51
C GLY A 176 12.04 55.44 37.79
N GLU A 177 10.91 55.83 37.22
CA GLU A 177 10.41 57.20 37.25
C GLU A 177 9.14 57.33 38.10
N ASN A 178 8.19 56.41 37.89
CA ASN A 178 6.91 56.35 38.58
C ASN A 178 6.47 54.89 38.74
N ALA A 179 6.83 54.28 39.86
CA ALA A 179 6.52 52.89 40.15
C ALA A 179 5.00 52.61 40.22
N TYR A 180 4.20 53.60 40.60
CA TYR A 180 2.74 53.47 40.61
C TYR A 180 2.19 53.36 39.18
N ALA A 181 2.63 54.24 38.27
CA ALA A 181 2.25 54.16 36.86
C ALA A 181 2.73 52.85 36.23
N ALA A 182 3.97 52.43 36.52
CA ALA A 182 4.49 51.15 36.04
C ALA A 182 3.64 49.97 36.52
N ASN A 183 3.23 49.95 37.79
CA ASN A 183 2.38 48.88 38.31
C ASN A 183 1.00 48.87 37.66
N SER A 184 0.42 50.04 37.41
CA SER A 184 -0.84 50.16 36.66
C SER A 184 -0.74 49.61 35.24
N ASP A 185 0.34 49.88 34.52
CA ASP A 185 0.55 49.30 33.18
C ASP A 185 0.77 47.78 33.25
N LEU A 186 1.44 47.27 34.28
CA LEU A 186 1.61 45.84 34.52
C LEU A 186 0.29 45.13 34.85
N ASP A 187 -0.64 45.78 35.56
CA ASP A 187 -1.98 45.23 35.82
C ASP A 187 -2.80 45.09 34.52
N VAL A 188 -2.72 46.09 33.64
CA VAL A 188 -3.36 46.03 32.32
C VAL A 188 -2.75 44.90 31.49
N LEU A 189 -1.42 44.76 31.50
CA LEU A 189 -0.73 43.68 30.82
C LEU A 189 -1.11 42.29 31.38
N ALA A 190 -1.18 42.16 32.70
CA ALA A 190 -1.60 40.91 33.36
C ALA A 190 -3.03 40.52 32.96
N THR A 191 -3.93 41.50 32.87
CA THR A 191 -5.32 41.29 32.43
C THR A 191 -5.36 40.84 30.97
N GLY A 192 -4.63 41.52 30.08
CA GLY A 192 -4.57 41.14 28.66
C GLY A 192 -4.00 39.74 28.43
N LEU A 193 -2.99 39.34 29.20
CA LEU A 193 -2.42 37.99 29.15
C LEU A 193 -3.42 36.92 29.65
N LEU A 194 -4.21 37.24 30.69
CA LEU A 194 -5.25 36.35 31.20
C LEU A 194 -6.41 36.21 30.20
N GLU A 195 -6.85 37.31 29.59
CA GLU A 195 -7.87 37.29 28.53
C GLU A 195 -7.40 36.46 27.34
N LEU A 196 -6.12 36.59 26.97
CA LEU A 196 -5.53 35.80 25.91
C LEU A 196 -5.50 34.30 26.28
N GLU A 197 -5.06 33.97 27.49
CA GLU A 197 -5.08 32.59 27.96
C GLU A 197 -6.49 31.99 27.91
N ASN A 198 -7.47 32.72 28.44
CA ASN A 198 -8.86 32.28 28.45
C ASN A 198 -9.38 32.10 27.01
N ALA A 199 -9.03 32.98 26.08
CA ALA A 199 -9.46 32.87 24.69
C ALA A 199 -8.97 31.59 23.99
N TYR A 200 -7.81 31.05 24.38
CA TYR A 200 -7.22 29.86 23.75
C TYR A 200 -7.38 28.57 24.58
N PHE A 201 -7.57 28.69 25.90
CA PHE A 201 -7.51 27.56 26.84
C PHE A 201 -8.70 27.45 27.79
N ALA A 202 -9.54 28.47 27.94
CA ALA A 202 -10.79 28.29 28.67
C ALA A 202 -11.71 27.40 27.83
N LYS A 203 -11.91 26.16 28.27
CA LYS A 203 -12.95 25.29 27.74
C LYS A 203 -14.33 25.87 28.14
N PRO A 204 -15.38 25.75 27.29
CA PRO A 204 -16.73 25.73 27.81
C PRO A 204 -16.96 24.54 28.76
#